data_AF-A0A9E6C0P0-F1
#
_entry.id   AF-A0A9E6C0P0-F1
#
_cell.length_a   1.000
_cell.length_b   1.000
_cell.length_c   1.000
_cell.angle_alpha   90.00
_cell.angle_beta   90.00
_cell.angle_gamma   90.00
#
_symmetry.space_group_name_H-M   'P 1'
#
loop_
_entity.id
_entity.type
_entity.pdbx_description
1 polymer ?
#
loop_
_entity_poly.entity_id
_entity_poly.type
_entity_poly.pdbx_seq_one_letter_code
_entity_poly.pdbx_strand_id
1 'polypeptide(L)'
;MSNSESGQGAARPTDECPVCSEVSLARQRHWFWVFAEKLGDGAFLTRLGTGGGYCVRHARELLLHEQGERTARGFQFVLRGWRAGLGASMRLDCPACRIEAETEAYVLRLLSRGLWSGDQQTRLDPDALSCLPHARMLLEQAQEGILPEALKRLGATVDRVRAGDGGSQAEIHTAIGHGYDETFRRPERCDTDATAVLSFDAADRALAQGWCPLCLAGREASENVIGWLGHPDRTDRDQDDFARLCPAHLWDAAANDPEASARTMQRIRRTWIRSLGGLEALVEGAAQSDRKGRSGNGSRSRFRGWLERAFPKRSREVQFRRILVEEECVACVAAVTAVDRGIALLDAYLLDTDRSDWYLRSSGVCLQHAYAAIPHLGEQPALIVTDRAKTLIARTMWGLDEAIRKVSWSVRYEPSGEETETWREAVVLTVGRGVLCSDWLAPVLQRPERAV
;
A
#
# COMPACT_ATOMS: atom_id res chain seq x y z
N MET A 1 -19.34 -10.65 -21.86
CA MET A 1 -20.28 -10.44 -20.73
C MET A 1 -20.51 -11.79 -20.07
N SER A 2 -19.56 -12.22 -19.25
CA SER A 2 -19.71 -13.35 -18.34
C SER A 2 -20.57 -12.90 -17.16
N ASN A 3 -21.58 -13.70 -16.82
CA ASN A 3 -22.51 -13.44 -15.73
C ASN A 3 -21.76 -13.22 -14.41
N SER A 4 -21.70 -11.97 -13.95
CA SER A 4 -21.47 -11.66 -12.55
C SER A 4 -22.78 -11.99 -11.81
N GLU A 5 -22.95 -13.25 -11.44
CA GLU A 5 -23.92 -13.61 -10.42
C GLU A 5 -23.62 -12.73 -9.21
N SER A 6 -24.59 -11.88 -8.84
CA SER A 6 -24.62 -11.20 -7.57
C SER A 6 -24.57 -12.27 -6.48
N GLY A 7 -23.36 -12.49 -5.94
CA GLY A 7 -23.06 -13.50 -4.93
C GLY A 7 -23.89 -13.28 -3.67
N GLN A 8 -25.10 -13.84 -3.67
CA GLN A 8 -25.85 -14.09 -2.47
C GLN A 8 -25.12 -15.17 -1.69
N GLY A 9 -24.59 -14.81 -0.53
CA GLY A 9 -24.59 -15.76 0.59
C GLY A 9 -23.47 -16.79 0.72
N ALA A 10 -22.32 -16.68 0.04
CA ALA A 10 -21.18 -17.49 0.45
C ALA A 10 -20.78 -17.08 1.88
N ALA A 11 -20.77 -18.04 2.81
CA ALA A 11 -20.24 -17.84 4.14
C ALA A 11 -18.77 -17.41 3.99
N ARG A 12 -18.37 -16.34 4.69
CA ARG A 12 -16.96 -15.94 4.74
C ARG A 12 -16.14 -17.13 5.27
N PRO A 13 -14.95 -17.40 4.73
CA PRO A 13 -14.05 -18.36 5.36
C PRO A 13 -13.84 -17.92 6.81
N THR A 14 -13.99 -18.84 7.76
CA THR A 14 -13.83 -18.59 9.21
C THR A 14 -12.43 -18.12 9.59
N ASP A 15 -11.49 -18.17 8.64
CA ASP A 15 -10.08 -17.82 8.82
C ASP A 15 -9.69 -16.45 8.27
N GLU A 16 -10.62 -15.70 7.66
CA GLU A 16 -10.32 -14.35 7.19
C GLU A 16 -10.39 -13.30 8.29
N CYS A 17 -9.42 -12.37 8.29
CA CYS A 17 -9.49 -11.22 9.18
C CYS A 17 -10.72 -10.36 8.85
N PRO A 18 -11.60 -10.06 9.82
CA PRO A 18 -12.84 -9.31 9.59
C PRO A 18 -12.59 -7.92 9.01
N VAL A 19 -11.52 -7.25 9.45
CA VAL A 19 -11.14 -5.92 8.95
C VAL A 19 -10.64 -6.00 7.52
N CYS A 20 -9.69 -6.89 7.23
CA CYS A 20 -9.19 -7.11 5.87
C CYS A 20 -10.32 -7.45 4.89
N SER A 21 -11.26 -8.32 5.29
CA SER A 21 -12.38 -8.75 4.45
C SER A 21 -13.31 -7.58 4.11
N GLU A 22 -13.66 -6.74 5.09
CA GLU A 22 -14.47 -5.52 4.84
C GLU A 22 -13.73 -4.48 4.00
N VAL A 23 -12.43 -4.27 4.23
CA VAL A 23 -11.60 -3.36 3.42
C VAL A 23 -11.54 -3.83 1.97
N SER A 24 -11.33 -5.13 1.74
CA SER A 24 -11.36 -5.73 0.40
C SER A 24 -12.71 -5.55 -0.27
N LEU A 25 -13.82 -5.76 0.46
CA LEU A 25 -15.17 -5.57 -0.04
C LEU A 25 -15.47 -4.09 -0.37
N ALA A 26 -15.04 -3.16 0.48
CA ALA A 26 -15.19 -1.72 0.23
C ALA A 26 -14.42 -1.28 -1.01
N ARG A 27 -13.23 -1.83 -1.25
CA ARG A 27 -12.46 -1.63 -2.48
C ARG A 27 -13.14 -2.20 -3.72
N GLN A 28 -13.68 -3.42 -3.66
CA GLN A 28 -14.46 -3.98 -4.77
C GLN A 28 -15.68 -3.11 -5.09
N ARG A 29 -16.40 -2.65 -4.06
CA ARG A 29 -17.50 -1.69 -4.20
C ARG A 29 -17.02 -0.37 -4.78
N HIS A 30 -15.84 0.12 -4.39
CA HIS A 30 -15.25 1.33 -4.96
C HIS A 30 -15.15 1.21 -6.48
N TRP A 31 -14.53 0.14 -6.99
CA TRP A 31 -14.39 -0.07 -8.44
C TRP A 31 -15.74 -0.21 -9.14
N PHE A 32 -16.65 -1.00 -8.56
CA PHE A 32 -18.01 -1.11 -9.08
C PHE A 32 -18.66 0.27 -9.26
N TRP A 33 -18.67 1.10 -8.21
CA TRP A 33 -19.27 2.44 -8.26
C TRP A 33 -18.50 3.43 -9.13
N VAL A 34 -17.17 3.32 -9.21
CA VAL A 34 -16.36 4.14 -10.12
C VAL A 34 -16.83 3.96 -11.55
N PHE A 35 -16.95 2.71 -12.00
CA PHE A 35 -17.36 2.43 -13.36
C PHE A 35 -18.85 2.60 -13.58
N ALA A 36 -19.70 2.28 -12.61
CA ALA A 36 -21.14 2.40 -12.75
C ALA A 36 -21.62 3.87 -12.78
N GLU A 37 -21.04 4.73 -11.95
CA GLU A 37 -21.59 6.06 -11.66
C GLU A 37 -20.55 7.17 -11.58
N LYS A 38 -19.46 6.98 -10.82
CA LYS A 38 -18.62 8.12 -10.41
C LYS A 38 -17.85 8.78 -11.54
N LEU A 39 -17.58 8.07 -12.65
CA LEU A 39 -16.97 8.68 -13.84
C LEU A 39 -17.92 9.63 -14.60
N GLY A 40 -19.20 9.70 -14.20
CA GLY A 40 -20.14 10.76 -14.57
C GLY A 40 -20.28 11.89 -13.52
N ASP A 41 -19.77 11.70 -12.30
CA ASP A 41 -19.85 12.68 -11.21
C ASP A 41 -18.71 13.71 -11.29
N GLY A 42 -19.04 14.96 -11.61
CA GLY A 42 -18.08 16.06 -11.71
C GLY A 42 -17.33 16.34 -10.40
N ALA A 43 -17.94 16.13 -9.24
CA ALA A 43 -17.28 16.34 -7.95
C ALA A 43 -16.23 15.25 -7.68
N PHE A 44 -16.53 14.00 -8.01
CA PHE A 44 -15.54 12.92 -7.97
C PHE A 44 -14.39 13.17 -8.96
N LEU A 45 -14.68 13.52 -10.21
CA LEU A 45 -13.65 13.78 -11.23
C LEU A 45 -12.73 14.94 -10.84
N THR A 46 -13.28 16.01 -10.27
CA THR A 46 -12.48 17.15 -9.78
C THR A 46 -11.56 16.73 -8.63
N ARG A 47 -12.05 15.93 -7.67
CA ARG A 47 -11.22 15.38 -6.59
C ARG A 47 -10.15 14.42 -7.11
N LEU A 48 -10.50 13.55 -8.06
CA LEU A 48 -9.54 12.65 -8.70
C LEU A 48 -8.44 13.43 -9.41
N GLY A 49 -8.81 14.51 -10.11
CA GLY A 49 -7.87 15.40 -10.80
C GLY A 49 -6.92 16.13 -9.86
N THR A 50 -7.47 16.81 -8.85
CA THR A 50 -6.71 17.56 -7.85
C THR A 50 -5.87 16.68 -6.93
N GLY A 51 -6.28 15.42 -6.73
CA GLY A 51 -5.55 14.42 -5.96
C GLY A 51 -4.44 13.68 -6.74
N GLY A 52 -4.20 14.04 -8.00
CA GLY A 52 -3.16 13.40 -8.84
C GLY A 52 -3.49 11.99 -9.33
N GLY A 53 -4.75 11.55 -9.22
CA GLY A 53 -5.21 10.25 -9.67
C GLY A 53 -5.14 9.13 -8.62
N TYR A 54 -4.76 7.93 -9.06
CA TYR A 54 -4.61 6.76 -8.20
C TYR A 54 -3.13 6.54 -7.83
N CYS A 55 -2.89 5.91 -6.68
CA CYS A 55 -1.54 5.41 -6.35
C CYS A 55 -1.16 4.26 -7.30
N VAL A 56 0.12 3.87 -7.36
CA VAL A 56 0.61 2.78 -8.23
C VAL A 56 -0.24 1.50 -8.06
N ARG A 57 -0.52 1.09 -6.82
CA ARG A 57 -1.35 -0.09 -6.52
C ARG A 57 -2.74 0.01 -7.14
N HIS A 58 -3.50 1.06 -6.83
CA HIS A 58 -4.87 1.19 -7.33
C HIS A 58 -4.93 1.53 -8.82
N ALA A 59 -3.89 2.13 -9.38
CA ALA A 59 -3.75 2.31 -10.81
C ALA A 59 -3.59 0.96 -11.53
N ARG A 60 -2.88 -0.01 -10.94
CA ARG A 60 -2.80 -1.39 -11.47
C ARG A 60 -4.16 -2.07 -11.42
N GLU A 61 -4.84 -1.99 -10.28
CA GLU A 61 -6.20 -2.54 -10.14
C GLU A 61 -7.15 -1.99 -11.20
N LEU A 62 -7.10 -0.67 -11.45
CA LEU A 62 -7.85 -0.01 -12.50
C LEU A 62 -7.57 -0.61 -13.89
N LEU A 63 -6.30 -0.88 -14.22
CA LEU A 63 -5.92 -1.45 -15.53
C LEU A 63 -6.52 -2.84 -15.78
N LEU A 64 -6.76 -3.63 -14.73
CA LEU A 64 -7.37 -4.97 -14.87
C LEU A 64 -8.87 -4.95 -15.19
N HIS A 65 -9.56 -3.84 -14.94
CA HIS A 65 -11.00 -3.77 -15.21
C HIS A 65 -11.33 -3.53 -16.70
N GLU A 66 -10.31 -3.24 -17.53
CA GLU A 66 -10.40 -3.04 -19.00
C GLU A 66 -11.52 -2.07 -19.46
N GLN A 67 -11.84 -1.07 -18.64
CA GLN A 67 -12.88 -0.06 -18.94
C GLN A 67 -12.29 1.16 -19.65
N GLY A 68 -11.70 0.96 -20.84
CA GLY A 68 -10.89 1.98 -21.51
C GLY A 68 -11.58 3.34 -21.73
N GLU A 69 -12.78 3.34 -22.31
CA GLU A 69 -13.56 4.56 -22.57
C GLU A 69 -13.84 5.36 -21.29
N ARG A 70 -14.38 4.70 -20.26
CA ARG A 70 -14.75 5.38 -19.01
C ARG A 70 -13.50 5.90 -18.29
N THR A 71 -12.42 5.13 -18.34
CA THR A 71 -11.14 5.49 -17.74
C THR A 71 -10.51 6.70 -18.42
N ALA A 72 -10.63 6.82 -19.76
CA ALA A 72 -10.13 7.95 -20.51
C ALA A 72 -10.65 9.29 -19.95
N ARG A 73 -11.98 9.38 -19.72
CA ARG A 73 -12.59 10.59 -19.14
C ARG A 73 -12.06 10.92 -17.76
N GLY A 74 -11.90 9.91 -16.90
CA GLY A 74 -11.28 10.09 -15.58
C GLY A 74 -9.88 10.68 -15.68
N PHE A 75 -9.06 10.13 -16.58
CA PHE A 75 -7.67 10.55 -16.75
C PHE A 75 -7.51 11.92 -17.43
N GLN A 76 -8.50 12.42 -18.17
CA GLN A 76 -8.48 13.83 -18.60
C GLN A 76 -8.44 14.80 -17.42
N PHE A 77 -9.21 14.52 -16.36
CA PHE A 77 -9.21 15.35 -15.15
C PHE A 77 -7.90 15.20 -14.37
N VAL A 78 -7.36 13.98 -14.30
CA VAL A 78 -6.04 13.70 -13.71
C VAL A 78 -4.95 14.51 -14.41
N LEU A 79 -4.86 14.44 -15.74
CA LEU A 79 -3.84 15.15 -16.51
C LEU A 79 -4.01 16.68 -16.44
N ARG A 80 -5.24 17.19 -16.39
CA ARG A 80 -5.50 18.63 -16.14
C ARG A 80 -5.02 19.06 -14.75
N GLY A 81 -5.27 18.23 -13.73
CA GLY A 81 -4.77 18.45 -12.37
C GLY A 81 -3.25 18.51 -12.34
N TRP A 82 -2.58 17.53 -12.96
CA TRP A 82 -1.13 17.52 -13.10
C TRP A 82 -0.61 18.75 -13.84
N ARG A 83 -1.21 19.12 -14.97
CA ARG A 83 -0.81 20.32 -15.72
C ARG A 83 -0.87 21.59 -14.88
N ALA A 84 -1.87 21.71 -14.01
CA ALA A 84 -2.03 22.85 -13.11
C ALA A 84 -1.11 22.79 -11.88
N GLY A 85 -0.79 21.59 -11.38
CA GLY A 85 -0.01 21.39 -10.16
C GLY A 85 1.49 21.18 -10.37
N LEU A 86 1.98 20.92 -11.58
CA LEU A 86 3.42 20.80 -11.86
C LEU A 86 4.13 22.13 -11.54
N GLY A 87 5.01 22.11 -10.53
CA GLY A 87 5.71 23.28 -10.00
C GLY A 87 4.99 24.01 -8.85
N ALA A 88 3.82 23.51 -8.43
CA ALA A 88 3.12 23.96 -7.23
C ALA A 88 2.97 22.79 -6.23
N SER A 89 2.45 23.05 -5.04
CA SER A 89 2.15 21.97 -4.07
C SER A 89 0.86 21.25 -4.48
N MET A 90 0.96 19.96 -4.79
CA MET A 90 -0.17 19.06 -5.03
C MET A 90 -0.26 18.02 -3.90
N ARG A 91 -1.45 17.84 -3.33
CA ARG A 91 -1.69 16.74 -2.39
C ARG A 91 -2.08 15.50 -3.17
N LEU A 92 -1.22 14.49 -3.19
CA LEU A 92 -1.55 13.18 -3.73
C LEU A 92 -2.56 12.50 -2.79
N ASP A 93 -3.78 12.26 -3.26
CA ASP A 93 -4.88 11.69 -2.48
C ASP A 93 -5.62 10.64 -3.30
N CYS A 94 -5.17 9.39 -3.19
CA CYS A 94 -5.79 8.28 -3.90
C CYS A 94 -7.17 7.95 -3.30
N PRO A 95 -8.27 8.04 -4.07
CA PRO A 95 -9.61 7.86 -3.53
C PRO A 95 -9.89 6.43 -3.05
N ALA A 96 -9.22 5.43 -3.63
CA ALA A 96 -9.33 4.05 -3.19
C ALA A 96 -8.59 3.83 -1.86
N CYS A 97 -7.36 4.32 -1.70
CA CYS A 97 -6.66 4.31 -0.40
C CYS A 97 -7.49 4.98 0.70
N ARG A 98 -8.13 6.11 0.40
CA ARG A 98 -8.97 6.81 1.38
C ARG A 98 -10.15 5.95 1.82
N ILE A 99 -10.87 5.32 0.90
CA ILE A 99 -12.01 4.44 1.22
C ILE A 99 -11.56 3.24 2.06
N GLU A 100 -10.42 2.64 1.74
CA GLU A 100 -9.85 1.55 2.53
C GLU A 100 -9.53 2.00 3.96
N ALA A 101 -8.83 3.11 4.13
CA ALA A 101 -8.48 3.65 5.44
C ALA A 101 -9.72 4.06 6.25
N GLU A 102 -10.72 4.67 5.62
CA GLU A 102 -12.00 5.00 6.25
C GLU A 102 -12.76 3.75 6.70
N THR A 103 -12.77 2.70 5.86
CA THR A 103 -13.40 1.42 6.16
C THR A 103 -12.69 0.70 7.29
N GLU A 104 -11.35 0.62 7.24
CA GLU A 104 -10.53 0.04 8.29
C GLU A 104 -10.81 0.72 9.64
N ALA A 105 -10.74 2.06 9.68
CA ALA A 105 -11.03 2.82 10.88
C ALA A 105 -12.48 2.64 11.35
N TYR A 106 -13.45 2.54 10.44
CA TYR A 106 -14.85 2.29 10.78
C TYR A 106 -15.04 0.92 11.42
N VAL A 107 -14.50 -0.15 10.81
CA VAL A 107 -14.62 -1.51 11.33
C VAL A 107 -13.89 -1.63 12.66
N LEU A 108 -12.69 -1.08 12.80
CA LEU A 108 -11.95 -1.04 14.08
C LEU A 108 -12.74 -0.31 15.18
N ARG A 109 -13.42 0.79 14.86
CA ARG A 109 -14.31 1.49 15.80
C ARG A 109 -15.53 0.65 16.20
N LEU A 110 -16.08 -0.15 15.29
CA LEU A 110 -17.15 -1.08 15.65
C LEU A 110 -16.62 -2.19 16.56
N LEU A 111 -15.46 -2.78 16.22
CA LEU A 111 -14.81 -3.82 17.03
C LEU A 111 -14.50 -3.34 18.45
N SER A 112 -13.91 -2.15 18.57
CA SER A 112 -13.52 -1.56 19.84
C SER A 112 -14.68 -1.10 20.71
N ARG A 113 -15.93 -1.08 20.19
CA ARG A 113 -17.16 -0.76 20.93
C ARG A 113 -18.02 -1.98 21.25
N GLY A 114 -17.66 -3.16 20.76
CA GLY A 114 -18.46 -4.38 20.98
C GLY A 114 -19.90 -4.24 20.46
N LEU A 115 -20.14 -3.27 19.57
CA LEU A 115 -21.46 -2.94 19.00
C LEU A 115 -21.82 -3.91 17.87
N TRP A 116 -21.51 -5.18 18.08
CA TRP A 116 -21.79 -6.25 17.14
C TRP A 116 -22.85 -7.16 17.70
N SER A 117 -24.08 -6.73 17.53
CA SER A 117 -25.23 -7.63 17.54
C SER A 117 -25.52 -8.03 16.10
N GLY A 118 -25.80 -9.31 15.87
CA GLY A 118 -26.00 -9.95 14.56
C GLY A 118 -27.21 -9.46 13.74
N ASP A 119 -27.64 -8.21 13.91
CA ASP A 119 -28.74 -7.64 13.14
C ASP A 119 -28.24 -7.08 11.80
N GLN A 120 -28.32 -7.96 10.81
CA GLN A 120 -28.68 -7.77 9.40
C GLN A 120 -27.76 -7.11 8.35
N GLN A 121 -26.60 -6.49 8.63
CA GLN A 121 -25.79 -5.98 7.49
C GLN A 121 -24.29 -6.31 7.45
N THR A 122 -23.67 -6.70 8.57
CA THR A 122 -22.25 -7.10 8.58
C THR A 122 -22.11 -8.55 9.04
N ARG A 123 -21.87 -9.45 8.08
CA ARG A 123 -21.59 -10.88 8.29
C ARG A 123 -20.19 -11.07 8.90
N LEU A 124 -19.98 -10.64 10.12
CA LEU A 124 -18.69 -10.81 10.80
C LEU A 124 -18.89 -11.78 11.95
N ASP A 125 -18.23 -12.93 11.84
CA ASP A 125 -18.19 -13.94 12.89
C ASP A 125 -17.45 -13.36 14.11
N PRO A 126 -18.10 -13.26 15.29
CA PRO A 126 -17.42 -12.79 16.49
C PRO A 126 -16.21 -13.65 16.86
N ASP A 127 -16.16 -14.92 16.45
CA ASP A 127 -15.03 -15.80 16.70
C ASP A 127 -13.94 -15.74 15.60
N ALA A 128 -14.16 -14.95 14.53
CA ALA A 128 -13.13 -14.73 13.51
C ALA A 128 -11.89 -14.05 14.10
N LEU A 129 -10.74 -14.65 13.83
CA LEU A 129 -9.46 -14.11 14.26
C LEU A 129 -9.09 -12.88 13.43
N SER A 130 -8.60 -11.86 14.11
CA SER A 130 -7.98 -10.71 13.44
C SER A 130 -6.56 -11.08 13.06
N CYS A 131 -6.06 -10.55 11.93
CA CYS A 131 -4.63 -10.62 11.66
C CYS A 131 -3.86 -9.82 12.74
N LEU A 132 -2.57 -10.10 12.95
CA LEU A 132 -1.77 -9.41 13.97
C LEU A 132 -1.79 -7.88 13.83
N PRO A 133 -1.68 -7.28 12.61
CA PRO A 133 -1.83 -5.83 12.44
C PRO A 133 -3.16 -5.29 12.97
N HIS A 134 -4.29 -5.92 12.61
CA HIS A 134 -5.61 -5.44 13.05
C HIS A 134 -5.91 -5.79 14.51
N ALA A 135 -5.41 -6.90 15.03
CA ALA A 135 -5.47 -7.22 16.45
C ALA A 135 -4.73 -6.17 17.29
N ARG A 136 -3.57 -5.71 16.81
CA ARG A 136 -2.81 -4.60 17.40
C ARG A 136 -3.62 -3.30 17.37
N MET A 137 -4.12 -2.88 16.21
CA MET A 137 -4.89 -1.65 16.07
C MET A 137 -6.17 -1.68 16.93
N LEU A 138 -6.81 -2.85 17.05
CA LEU A 138 -7.95 -3.04 17.94
C LEU A 138 -7.58 -2.79 19.40
N LEU A 139 -6.44 -3.31 19.86
CA LEU A 139 -5.96 -3.08 21.24
C LEU A 139 -5.64 -1.62 21.51
N GLU A 140 -5.04 -0.92 20.54
CA GLU A 140 -4.73 0.50 20.65
C GLU A 140 -6.00 1.37 20.78
N GLN A 141 -7.09 0.94 20.13
CA GLN A 141 -8.37 1.66 20.12
C GLN A 141 -9.38 1.13 21.15
N ALA A 142 -9.09 0.01 21.82
CA ALA A 142 -10.02 -0.66 22.71
C ALA A 142 -10.40 0.23 23.91
N GLN A 143 -11.70 0.45 24.09
CA GLN A 143 -12.21 1.07 25.30
C GLN A 143 -12.07 0.10 26.49
N GLU A 144 -12.03 0.64 27.72
CA GLU A 144 -11.82 -0.14 28.95
C GLU A 144 -12.77 -1.33 29.09
N GLY A 145 -14.01 -1.20 28.61
CA GLY A 145 -15.01 -2.28 28.66
C GLY A 145 -14.75 -3.46 27.73
N ILE A 146 -13.92 -3.28 26.69
CA ILE A 146 -13.73 -4.25 25.59
C ILE A 146 -12.28 -4.74 25.52
N LEU A 147 -11.39 -4.12 26.28
CA LEU A 147 -9.99 -4.53 26.40
C LEU A 147 -9.81 -6.04 26.71
N PRO A 148 -10.58 -6.70 27.61
CA PRO A 148 -10.42 -8.13 27.85
C PRO A 148 -10.70 -8.99 26.61
N GLU A 149 -11.70 -8.61 25.81
CA GLU A 149 -12.07 -9.32 24.59
C GLU A 149 -11.04 -9.07 23.49
N ALA A 150 -10.53 -7.84 23.36
CA ALA A 150 -9.43 -7.51 22.44
C ALA A 150 -8.15 -8.29 22.78
N LEU A 151 -7.81 -8.43 24.08
CA LEU A 151 -6.67 -9.23 24.53
C LEU A 151 -6.88 -10.73 24.27
N LYS A 152 -8.09 -11.26 24.48
CA LYS A 152 -8.44 -12.64 24.16
C LYS A 152 -8.25 -12.92 22.66
N ARG A 153 -8.73 -12.02 21.80
CA ARG A 153 -8.55 -12.12 20.33
C ARG A 153 -7.10 -12.09 19.94
N LEU A 154 -6.31 -11.17 20.49
CA LEU A 154 -4.87 -11.13 20.27
C LEU A 154 -4.22 -12.45 20.66
N GLY A 155 -4.50 -12.97 21.87
CA GLY A 155 -3.96 -14.25 22.33
C GLY A 155 -4.28 -15.39 21.37
N ALA A 156 -5.53 -15.51 20.90
CA ALA A 156 -5.93 -16.53 19.95
C ALA A 156 -5.23 -16.38 18.58
N THR A 157 -5.09 -15.16 18.06
CA THR A 157 -4.30 -14.88 16.85
C THR A 157 -2.84 -15.30 17.03
N VAL A 158 -2.26 -15.00 18.19
CA VAL A 158 -0.87 -15.34 18.52
C VAL A 158 -0.68 -16.83 18.63
N ASP A 159 -1.58 -17.54 19.29
CA ASP A 159 -1.55 -18.99 19.41
C ASP A 159 -1.67 -19.68 18.05
N ARG A 160 -2.51 -19.15 17.15
CA ARG A 160 -2.58 -19.63 15.76
C ARG A 160 -1.25 -19.43 15.04
N VAL A 161 -0.65 -18.24 15.13
CA VAL A 161 0.67 -17.98 14.53
C VAL A 161 1.76 -18.84 15.20
N ARG A 162 1.66 -19.13 16.50
CA ARG A 162 2.55 -20.04 17.25
C ARG A 162 2.34 -21.51 16.91
N ALA A 163 1.17 -21.93 16.45
CA ALA A 163 0.93 -23.31 16.05
C ALA A 163 1.41 -23.60 14.61
N GLY A 164 1.50 -22.55 13.78
CA GLY A 164 1.91 -22.65 12.39
C GLY A 164 3.38 -23.07 12.15
N ASP A 165 3.66 -23.58 10.96
CA ASP A 165 5.02 -23.93 10.49
C ASP A 165 5.71 -22.79 9.71
N GLY A 166 4.97 -21.72 9.41
CA GLY A 166 5.38 -20.54 8.66
C GLY A 166 5.24 -20.69 7.15
N GLY A 167 4.68 -21.80 6.66
CA GLY A 167 4.58 -22.12 5.23
C GLY A 167 3.18 -21.96 4.63
N SER A 168 2.13 -21.91 5.46
CA SER A 168 0.75 -21.84 4.93
C SER A 168 0.31 -20.40 4.62
N GLN A 169 -0.44 -20.23 3.53
CA GLN A 169 -1.00 -18.93 3.14
C GLN A 169 -1.92 -18.34 4.23
N ALA A 170 -2.68 -19.18 4.95
CA ALA A 170 -3.52 -18.77 6.06
C ALA A 170 -2.70 -18.20 7.25
N GLU A 171 -1.51 -18.73 7.51
CA GLU A 171 -0.60 -18.18 8.52
C GLU A 171 -0.02 -16.84 8.11
N ILE A 172 0.35 -16.68 6.83
CA ILE A 172 0.78 -15.39 6.28
C ILE A 172 -0.35 -14.37 6.46
N HIS A 173 -1.57 -14.68 6.04
CA HIS A 173 -2.76 -13.85 6.26
C HIS A 173 -2.97 -13.49 7.73
N THR A 174 -2.81 -14.44 8.63
CA THR A 174 -2.96 -14.21 10.07
C THR A 174 -1.86 -13.28 10.60
N ALA A 175 -0.62 -13.43 10.15
CA ALA A 175 0.51 -12.68 10.70
C ALA A 175 0.67 -11.28 10.09
N ILE A 176 0.32 -11.07 8.83
CA ILE A 176 0.56 -9.80 8.12
C ILE A 176 -0.69 -9.17 7.53
N GLY A 177 -1.85 -9.82 7.66
CA GLY A 177 -3.12 -9.39 7.07
C GLY A 177 -3.27 -9.90 5.65
N HIS A 178 -4.51 -9.87 5.15
CA HIS A 178 -4.74 -10.23 3.75
C HIS A 178 -4.03 -9.25 2.83
N GLY A 179 -3.13 -9.82 2.02
CA GLY A 179 -2.42 -9.10 0.99
C GLY A 179 -3.43 -8.42 0.10
N TYR A 180 -3.26 -7.11 -0.07
CA TYR A 180 -4.07 -6.30 -0.96
C TYR A 180 -3.98 -6.78 -2.43
N ASP A 181 -3.08 -7.70 -2.79
CA ASP A 181 -2.68 -7.94 -4.18
C ASP A 181 -2.48 -9.41 -4.58
N GLU A 182 -3.08 -10.40 -3.89
CA GLU A 182 -2.86 -11.83 -4.21
C GLU A 182 -3.22 -12.19 -5.65
N THR A 183 -4.25 -11.57 -6.21
CA THR A 183 -4.67 -11.75 -7.61
C THR A 183 -3.76 -11.08 -8.62
N PHE A 184 -2.85 -10.20 -8.18
CA PHE A 184 -2.03 -9.33 -9.04
C PHE A 184 -0.54 -9.70 -9.06
N ARG A 185 -0.12 -10.60 -8.17
CA ARG A 185 1.27 -11.02 -8.01
C ARG A 185 1.59 -12.29 -8.79
N ARG A 186 1.27 -12.30 -10.10
CA ARG A 186 1.92 -13.25 -11.00
C ARG A 186 3.34 -12.76 -11.26
N PRO A 187 4.37 -13.60 -11.12
CA PRO A 187 5.76 -13.21 -11.36
C PRO A 187 6.04 -13.12 -12.87
N GLU A 188 5.33 -12.25 -13.58
CA GLU A 188 5.90 -11.72 -14.82
C GLU A 188 6.94 -10.69 -14.38
N ARG A 189 8.14 -11.18 -14.07
CA ARG A 189 9.32 -10.33 -14.05
C ARG A 189 9.30 -9.59 -15.37
N CYS A 190 9.18 -8.26 -15.29
CA CYS A 190 9.53 -7.44 -16.43
C CYS A 190 10.99 -7.77 -16.71
N ASP A 191 11.25 -8.48 -17.80
CA ASP A 191 12.57 -8.90 -18.24
C ASP A 191 13.30 -7.63 -18.71
N THR A 192 13.70 -6.84 -17.74
CA THR A 192 14.50 -5.65 -17.97
C THR A 192 15.93 -6.07 -17.81
N ASP A 193 16.64 -6.20 -18.94
CA ASP A 193 18.12 -6.24 -18.98
C ASP A 193 18.76 -5.01 -18.29
N ALA A 194 17.95 -4.00 -17.94
CA ALA A 194 18.33 -2.88 -17.13
C ALA A 194 18.47 -3.28 -15.65
N THR A 195 19.66 -3.75 -15.27
CA THR A 195 20.15 -3.58 -13.90
C THR A 195 20.38 -2.09 -13.65
N ALA A 196 19.63 -1.53 -12.70
CA ALA A 196 19.59 -0.14 -12.26
C ALA A 196 20.71 0.13 -11.26
N VAL A 197 21.95 -0.15 -11.67
CA VAL A 197 23.08 0.59 -11.09
C VAL A 197 22.85 2.04 -11.48
N LEU A 198 22.53 2.89 -10.48
CA LEU A 198 22.34 4.33 -10.64
C LEU A 198 23.55 4.93 -11.39
N SER A 199 23.36 5.14 -12.69
CA SER A 199 24.39 5.56 -13.65
C SER A 199 23.70 6.19 -14.85
N PHE A 200 24.43 7.01 -15.61
CA PHE A 200 23.90 7.63 -16.81
C PHE A 200 23.47 6.59 -17.86
N ASP A 201 24.29 5.55 -18.07
CA ASP A 201 23.96 4.49 -19.04
C ASP A 201 22.70 3.71 -18.65
N ALA A 202 22.46 3.47 -17.35
CA ALA A 202 21.22 2.84 -16.89
C ALA A 202 20.01 3.77 -17.10
N ALA A 203 20.17 5.08 -16.88
CA ALA A 203 19.13 6.05 -17.17
C ALA A 203 18.81 6.12 -18.68
N ASP A 204 19.84 6.11 -19.54
CA ASP A 204 19.68 6.07 -21.00
C ASP A 204 18.88 4.84 -21.44
N ARG A 205 19.25 3.65 -20.95
CA ARG A 205 18.53 2.39 -21.24
C ARG A 205 17.09 2.45 -20.77
N ALA A 206 16.85 2.91 -19.53
CA ALA A 206 15.50 3.04 -18.98
C ALA A 206 14.62 3.95 -19.85
N LEU A 207 15.12 5.14 -20.16
CA LEU A 207 14.41 6.15 -20.96
C LEU A 207 14.13 5.66 -22.39
N ALA A 208 15.09 4.96 -23.01
CA ALA A 208 14.94 4.35 -24.33
C ALA A 208 13.84 3.28 -24.36
N GLN A 209 13.73 2.49 -23.28
CA GLN A 209 12.73 1.44 -23.13
C GLN A 209 11.37 1.96 -22.62
N GLY A 210 11.20 3.27 -22.45
CA GLY A 210 9.95 3.85 -21.98
C GLY A 210 9.73 3.75 -20.47
N TRP A 211 10.78 3.51 -19.69
CA TRP A 211 10.72 3.43 -18.23
C TRP A 211 11.13 4.74 -17.59
N CYS A 212 10.48 5.05 -16.47
CA CYS A 212 10.97 6.08 -15.56
C CYS A 212 12.20 5.54 -14.80
N PRO A 213 13.39 6.16 -14.93
CA PRO A 213 14.60 5.69 -14.25
C PRO A 213 14.48 5.78 -12.72
N LEU A 214 13.72 6.75 -12.20
CA LEU A 214 13.47 6.91 -10.76
C LEU A 214 12.54 5.84 -10.21
N CYS A 215 11.53 5.42 -10.99
CA CYS A 215 10.82 4.19 -10.68
C CYS A 215 11.87 3.07 -10.61
N LEU A 216 12.46 2.62 -11.72
CA LEU A 216 13.33 1.44 -11.72
C LEU A 216 14.35 1.37 -10.55
N ALA A 217 15.03 2.47 -10.23
CA ALA A 217 15.94 2.54 -9.09
C ALA A 217 15.30 2.18 -7.74
N GLY A 218 14.10 2.70 -7.45
CA GLY A 218 13.37 2.37 -6.23
C GLY A 218 12.92 0.90 -6.19
N ARG A 219 12.63 0.29 -7.35
CA ARG A 219 12.23 -1.14 -7.45
C ARG A 219 13.37 -1.98 -6.96
N GLU A 220 14.50 -1.76 -7.62
CA GLU A 220 15.63 -2.65 -7.56
C GLU A 220 16.26 -2.55 -6.20
N ALA A 221 16.29 -1.35 -5.60
CA ALA A 221 16.69 -1.20 -4.21
C ALA A 221 15.81 -2.01 -3.24
N SER A 222 14.49 -2.01 -3.44
CA SER A 222 13.57 -2.81 -2.62
C SER A 222 13.76 -4.32 -2.84
N GLU A 223 13.79 -4.76 -4.10
CA GLU A 223 13.97 -6.16 -4.48
C GLU A 223 15.34 -6.70 -4.05
N ASN A 224 16.40 -5.90 -4.15
CA ASN A 224 17.73 -6.25 -3.68
C ASN A 224 17.75 -6.45 -2.16
N VAL A 225 17.02 -5.62 -1.39
CA VAL A 225 16.88 -5.82 0.06
C VAL A 225 16.12 -7.12 0.36
N ILE A 226 15.04 -7.39 -0.36
CA ILE A 226 14.25 -8.63 -0.20
C ILE A 226 15.08 -9.86 -0.55
N GLY A 227 15.77 -9.86 -1.69
CA GLY A 227 16.66 -10.95 -2.11
C GLY A 227 17.84 -11.13 -1.16
N TRP A 228 18.40 -10.04 -0.65
CA TRP A 228 19.46 -10.08 0.36
C TRP A 228 19.00 -10.72 1.67
N LEU A 229 17.77 -10.42 2.13
CA LEU A 229 17.14 -11.04 3.31
C LEU A 229 16.90 -12.55 3.13
N GLY A 230 16.74 -12.98 1.88
CA GLY A 230 16.56 -14.37 1.47
C GLY A 230 17.84 -15.21 1.41
N HIS A 231 19.03 -14.60 1.40
CA HIS A 231 20.27 -15.33 1.14
C HIS A 231 20.63 -16.33 2.27
N PRO A 232 20.98 -17.60 1.95
CA PRO A 232 21.17 -18.67 2.95
C PRO A 232 22.35 -18.44 3.91
N ASP A 233 23.41 -17.78 3.45
CA ASP A 233 24.63 -17.55 4.25
C ASP A 233 24.55 -16.42 5.31
N ARG A 234 23.36 -15.85 5.55
CA ARG A 234 23.21 -14.72 6.48
C ARG A 234 23.13 -15.19 7.93
N THR A 235 23.84 -14.52 8.84
CA THR A 235 23.78 -14.85 10.26
C THR A 235 22.43 -14.46 10.87
N ASP A 236 21.98 -15.14 11.92
CA ASP A 236 20.76 -14.77 12.66
C ASP A 236 20.75 -13.30 13.13
N ARG A 237 21.94 -12.71 13.35
CA ARG A 237 22.09 -11.31 13.78
C ARG A 237 21.89 -10.31 12.64
N ASP A 238 22.50 -10.57 11.47
CA ASP A 238 22.24 -9.77 10.25
C ASP A 238 20.77 -9.85 9.82
N GLN A 239 20.11 -10.92 10.21
CA GLN A 239 18.71 -11.17 9.91
C GLN A 239 17.76 -10.44 10.87
N ASP A 240 18.11 -10.32 12.15
CA ASP A 240 17.31 -9.59 13.16
C ASP A 240 17.39 -8.06 12.95
N ASP A 241 18.53 -7.52 12.53
CA ASP A 241 18.72 -6.09 12.29
C ASP A 241 17.95 -5.59 11.02
N PHE A 242 17.62 -6.50 10.10
CA PHE A 242 17.04 -6.18 8.79
C PHE A 242 15.64 -6.77 8.54
N ALA A 243 15.05 -7.54 9.46
CA ALA A 243 13.73 -8.17 9.31
C ALA A 243 12.53 -7.19 9.44
N ARG A 244 12.67 -5.95 8.97
CA ARG A 244 11.65 -4.92 9.06
C ARG A 244 11.03 -4.72 7.68
N LEU A 245 10.12 -5.60 7.30
CA LEU A 245 9.34 -5.42 6.09
C LEU A 245 7.90 -5.03 6.46
N CYS A 246 7.34 -4.07 5.75
CA CYS A 246 5.91 -3.78 5.84
C CYS A 246 5.12 -4.93 5.20
N PRO A 247 3.80 -5.05 5.47
CA PRO A 247 2.98 -6.12 4.89
C PRO A 247 3.13 -6.25 3.36
N ALA A 248 3.21 -5.13 2.63
CA ALA A 248 3.40 -5.15 1.19
C ALA A 248 4.71 -5.83 0.77
N HIS A 249 5.85 -5.43 1.34
CA HIS A 249 7.15 -6.01 1.01
C HIS A 249 7.34 -7.45 1.54
N LEU A 250 6.58 -7.85 2.57
CA LEU A 250 6.54 -9.24 3.02
C LEU A 250 5.83 -10.15 2.02
N TRP A 251 4.71 -9.68 1.50
CA TRP A 251 4.07 -10.36 0.39
C TRP A 251 5.00 -10.40 -0.84
N ASP A 252 5.81 -9.36 -1.08
CA ASP A 252 6.74 -9.33 -2.22
C ASP A 252 7.84 -10.40 -2.04
N ALA A 253 8.34 -10.55 -0.82
CA ALA A 253 9.22 -11.66 -0.46
C ALA A 253 8.54 -13.01 -0.67
N ALA A 254 7.28 -13.16 -0.25
CA ALA A 254 6.48 -14.38 -0.44
C ALA A 254 6.31 -14.79 -1.90
N ALA A 255 6.11 -13.82 -2.79
CA ALA A 255 5.94 -14.09 -4.21
C ALA A 255 7.26 -14.44 -4.92
N ASN A 256 8.37 -13.78 -4.55
CA ASN A 256 9.62 -13.84 -5.30
C ASN A 256 10.62 -14.87 -4.78
N ASP A 257 10.61 -15.17 -3.47
CA ASP A 257 11.46 -16.17 -2.84
C ASP A 257 10.69 -16.82 -1.68
N PRO A 258 9.92 -17.89 -1.95
CA PRO A 258 9.07 -18.53 -0.95
C PRO A 258 9.84 -19.00 0.28
N GLU A 259 11.11 -19.40 0.12
CA GLU A 259 11.94 -19.79 1.25
C GLU A 259 12.39 -18.58 2.08
N ALA A 260 12.78 -17.48 1.43
CA ALA A 260 13.06 -16.21 2.12
C ALA A 260 11.84 -15.71 2.87
N SER A 261 10.66 -15.86 2.28
CA SER A 261 9.41 -15.54 2.93
C SER A 261 9.14 -16.42 4.14
N ALA A 262 9.24 -17.74 4.01
CA ALA A 262 9.10 -18.64 5.16
C ALA A 262 10.06 -18.28 6.29
N ARG A 263 11.34 -18.01 5.97
CA ARG A 263 12.35 -17.52 6.94
C ARG A 263 11.96 -16.18 7.57
N THR A 264 11.51 -15.22 6.76
CA THR A 264 11.10 -13.88 7.23
C THR A 264 9.83 -13.96 8.07
N MET A 265 8.87 -14.80 7.71
CA MET A 265 7.63 -15.07 8.44
C MET A 265 7.92 -15.74 9.77
N GLN A 266 8.82 -16.72 9.82
CA GLN A 266 9.30 -17.30 11.07
C GLN A 266 9.95 -16.25 11.98
N ARG A 267 10.66 -15.25 11.42
CA ARG A 267 11.25 -14.14 12.20
C ARG A 267 10.21 -13.14 12.68
N ILE A 268 9.26 -12.76 11.84
CA ILE A 268 8.13 -11.91 12.23
C ILE A 268 7.36 -12.58 13.34
N ARG A 269 7.08 -13.87 13.20
CA ARG A 269 6.51 -14.69 14.26
C ARG A 269 7.35 -14.64 15.53
N ARG A 270 8.68 -14.86 15.48
CA ARG A 270 9.56 -14.75 16.65
C ARG A 270 9.51 -13.36 17.30
N THR A 271 9.51 -12.30 16.49
CA THR A 271 9.46 -10.90 16.94
C THR A 271 8.14 -10.58 17.61
N TRP A 272 7.03 -10.99 17.00
CA TRP A 272 5.69 -10.89 17.58
C TRP A 272 5.61 -11.71 18.87
N ILE A 273 6.01 -12.98 18.87
CA ILE A 273 6.02 -13.82 20.07
C ILE A 273 6.85 -13.19 21.20
N ARG A 274 8.01 -12.59 20.90
CA ARG A 274 8.84 -11.89 21.89
C ARG A 274 8.15 -10.64 22.44
N SER A 275 7.60 -9.83 21.54
CA SER A 275 6.87 -8.60 21.88
C SER A 275 5.63 -8.89 22.73
N LEU A 276 4.94 -9.99 22.39
CA LEU A 276 3.71 -10.44 23.03
C LEU A 276 3.97 -11.25 24.29
N GLY A 277 5.06 -12.00 24.38
CA GLY A 277 5.52 -12.65 25.62
C GLY A 277 5.86 -11.61 26.69
N GLY A 278 6.36 -10.45 26.29
CA GLY A 278 6.47 -9.28 27.17
C GLY A 278 5.11 -8.81 27.69
N LEU A 279 4.07 -8.80 26.85
CA LEU A 279 2.71 -8.47 27.24
C LEU A 279 2.07 -9.55 28.13
N GLU A 280 2.22 -10.83 27.80
CA GLU A 280 1.76 -11.97 28.60
C GLU A 280 2.41 -11.96 29.98
N ALA A 281 3.74 -11.81 30.07
CA ALA A 281 4.44 -11.71 31.36
C ALA A 281 3.99 -10.50 32.19
N LEU A 282 3.69 -9.37 31.55
CA LEU A 282 3.09 -8.20 32.20
C LEU A 282 1.68 -8.49 32.71
N VAL A 283 0.87 -9.27 31.98
CA VAL A 283 -0.48 -9.68 32.42
C VAL A 283 -0.40 -10.72 33.55
N GLU A 284 0.44 -11.74 33.42
CA GLU A 284 0.57 -12.87 34.35
C GLU A 284 1.25 -12.51 35.66
N GLY A 285 2.39 -11.81 35.61
CA GLY A 285 3.08 -11.34 36.81
C GLY A 285 2.19 -10.43 37.64
N ALA A 286 1.31 -9.71 36.98
CA ALA A 286 0.37 -8.84 37.62
C ALA A 286 -0.85 -9.64 38.17
N ALA A 287 -1.33 -10.70 37.50
CA ALA A 287 -2.36 -11.62 38.03
C ALA A 287 -1.90 -12.41 39.28
N GLN A 288 -0.61 -12.74 39.37
CA GLN A 288 -0.04 -13.39 40.55
C GLN A 288 0.05 -12.45 41.75
N SER A 289 0.23 -11.13 41.53
CA SER A 289 0.23 -10.13 42.60
C SER A 289 -1.15 -9.98 43.26
N ASP A 290 -2.23 -10.12 42.49
CA ASP A 290 -3.62 -10.03 42.98
C ASP A 290 -4.01 -11.31 43.75
N ARG A 291 -3.51 -12.49 43.34
CA ARG A 291 -3.73 -13.75 44.08
C ARG A 291 -3.09 -13.78 45.47
N LYS A 292 -1.99 -13.05 45.69
CA LYS A 292 -1.37 -12.92 47.03
C LYS A 292 -2.12 -11.95 47.96
N GLY A 293 -3.12 -11.22 47.44
CA GLY A 293 -3.96 -10.30 48.22
C GLY A 293 -5.45 -10.67 48.17
N ARG A 294 -5.91 -11.48 49.12
CA ARG A 294 -7.32 -11.72 49.53
C ARG A 294 -8.14 -12.79 48.79
N SER A 295 -8.49 -13.83 49.56
CA SER A 295 -9.65 -14.69 49.35
C SER A 295 -10.95 -13.91 49.58
N GLY A 296 -11.67 -13.56 48.53
CA GLY A 296 -13.02 -13.01 48.68
C GLY A 296 -13.76 -12.99 47.35
N ASN A 297 -14.86 -13.73 47.26
CA ASN A 297 -15.69 -13.87 46.06
C ASN A 297 -16.12 -12.52 45.50
N GLY A 298 -15.69 -12.21 44.27
CA GLY A 298 -16.01 -10.97 43.55
C GLY A 298 -15.05 -10.71 42.39
N SER A 299 -14.83 -11.70 41.51
CA SER A 299 -13.71 -11.69 40.56
C SER A 299 -13.94 -10.82 39.31
N ARG A 300 -15.19 -10.60 38.88
CA ARG A 300 -15.47 -9.87 37.62
C ARG A 300 -15.41 -8.34 37.74
N SER A 301 -15.72 -7.74 38.89
CA SER A 301 -15.62 -6.28 39.05
C SER A 301 -14.20 -5.81 39.41
N ARG A 302 -13.33 -6.70 39.91
CA ARG A 302 -11.98 -6.36 40.36
C ARG A 302 -10.93 -6.39 39.25
N PHE A 303 -11.07 -7.27 38.26
CA PHE A 303 -10.20 -7.26 37.07
C PHE A 303 -10.25 -5.91 36.33
N ARG A 304 -11.46 -5.30 36.27
CA ARG A 304 -11.70 -3.96 35.72
C ARG A 304 -11.00 -2.86 36.52
N GLY A 305 -11.23 -2.79 37.84
CA GLY A 305 -10.60 -1.79 38.72
C GLY A 305 -9.10 -2.01 38.96
N TRP A 306 -8.53 -3.08 38.41
CA TRP A 306 -7.10 -3.39 38.46
C TRP A 306 -6.40 -3.09 37.14
N LEU A 307 -7.03 -3.35 35.98
CA LEU A 307 -6.56 -2.87 34.68
C LEU A 307 -6.40 -1.34 34.66
N GLU A 308 -7.24 -0.61 35.40
CA GLU A 308 -7.15 0.84 35.60
C GLU A 308 -5.96 1.27 36.49
N ARG A 309 -5.49 0.40 37.42
CA ARG A 309 -4.39 0.68 38.37
C ARG A 309 -3.02 0.18 37.89
N ALA A 310 -2.95 -0.99 37.25
CA ALA A 310 -1.72 -1.58 36.73
C ALA A 310 -1.26 -0.89 35.44
N PHE A 311 -2.18 -0.28 34.70
CA PHE A 311 -1.92 0.37 33.43
C PHE A 311 -2.63 1.73 33.37
N PRO A 312 -2.20 2.75 34.16
CA PRO A 312 -2.71 4.11 33.98
C PRO A 312 -2.55 4.51 32.51
N LYS A 313 -3.58 5.14 31.91
CA LYS A 313 -3.68 5.38 30.44
C LYS A 313 -2.38 5.83 29.78
N ARG A 314 -1.63 6.74 30.42
CA ARG A 314 -0.32 7.22 29.95
C ARG A 314 0.80 6.18 29.94
N SER A 315 0.92 5.30 30.95
CA SER A 315 1.96 4.25 30.94
C SER A 315 1.61 3.11 30.00
N ARG A 316 0.31 2.83 29.83
CA ARG A 316 -0.21 1.85 28.87
C ARG A 316 0.11 2.25 27.45
N GLU A 317 -0.18 3.50 27.07
CA GLU A 317 0.11 4.03 25.75
C GLU A 317 1.62 4.05 25.48
N VAL A 318 2.44 4.39 26.47
CA VAL A 318 3.91 4.39 26.33
C VAL A 318 4.49 2.97 26.26
N GLN A 319 4.02 2.01 27.06
CA GLN A 319 4.47 0.62 27.00
C GLN A 319 4.00 -0.08 25.73
N PHE A 320 2.76 0.13 25.30
CA PHE A 320 2.27 -0.37 24.01
C PHE A 320 3.04 0.28 22.87
N ARG A 321 3.21 1.61 22.84
CA ARG A 321 4.08 2.23 21.83
C ARG A 321 5.47 1.62 21.85
N ARG A 322 6.11 1.38 23.00
CA ARG A 322 7.48 0.83 23.07
C ARG A 322 7.60 -0.63 22.63
N ILE A 323 6.55 -1.43 22.83
CA ILE A 323 6.44 -2.84 22.38
C ILE A 323 6.01 -2.90 20.90
N LEU A 324 5.37 -1.85 20.40
CA LEU A 324 4.69 -1.80 19.10
C LEU A 324 5.22 -0.68 18.19
N VAL A 325 6.41 -0.10 18.47
CA VAL A 325 6.99 0.94 17.59
C VAL A 325 7.27 0.25 16.27
N GLU A 326 6.54 0.67 15.24
CA GLU A 326 6.90 0.38 13.85
C GLU A 326 8.20 1.10 13.56
N GLU A 327 9.29 0.35 13.57
CA GLU A 327 10.52 0.79 12.95
C GLU A 327 10.30 0.82 11.42
N GLU A 328 10.90 1.80 10.73
CA GLU A 328 10.68 1.99 9.29
C GLU A 328 11.04 0.71 8.51
N CYS A 329 10.21 0.38 7.51
CA CYS A 329 10.44 -0.77 6.64
C CYS A 329 11.73 -0.59 5.83
N VAL A 330 12.70 -1.51 5.95
CA VAL A 330 14.02 -1.39 5.31
C VAL A 330 13.94 -1.36 3.78
N ALA A 331 13.00 -2.09 3.20
CA ALA A 331 12.76 -2.09 1.76
C ALA A 331 12.15 -0.75 1.29
N CYS A 332 11.22 -0.18 2.07
CA CYS A 332 10.70 1.17 1.79
C CYS A 332 11.81 2.23 1.89
N VAL A 333 12.64 2.16 2.94
CA VAL A 333 13.75 3.10 3.16
C VAL A 333 14.77 2.99 2.02
N ALA A 334 15.12 1.77 1.61
CA ALA A 334 16.03 1.55 0.49
C ALA A 334 15.46 2.11 -0.83
N ALA A 335 14.18 1.87 -1.11
CA ALA A 335 13.50 2.42 -2.29
C ALA A 335 13.51 3.95 -2.31
N VAL A 336 13.11 4.59 -1.21
CA VAL A 336 13.12 6.06 -1.09
C VAL A 336 14.54 6.61 -1.24
N THR A 337 15.51 6.00 -0.56
CA THR A 337 16.92 6.39 -0.66
C THR A 337 17.46 6.27 -2.08
N ALA A 338 17.07 5.23 -2.81
CA ALA A 338 17.46 5.04 -4.20
C ALA A 338 16.81 6.06 -5.14
N VAL A 339 15.54 6.42 -4.91
CA VAL A 339 14.86 7.51 -5.62
C VAL A 339 15.57 8.83 -5.36
N ASP A 340 15.89 9.17 -4.12
CA ASP A 340 16.59 10.42 -3.76
C ASP A 340 17.96 10.52 -4.45
N ARG A 341 18.73 9.42 -4.43
CA ARG A 341 20.01 9.33 -5.17
C ARG A 341 19.80 9.42 -6.67
N GLY A 342 18.73 8.83 -7.19
CA GLY A 342 18.33 8.93 -8.58
C GLY A 342 17.97 10.35 -9.00
N ILE A 343 17.34 11.13 -8.13
CA ILE A 343 17.04 12.55 -8.38
C ILE A 343 18.34 13.34 -8.49
N ALA A 344 19.31 13.12 -7.60
CA ALA A 344 20.63 13.74 -7.68
C ALA A 344 21.38 13.35 -8.96
N LEU A 345 21.28 12.07 -9.39
CA LEU A 345 21.82 11.62 -10.67
C LEU A 345 21.11 12.31 -11.85
N LEU A 346 19.77 12.44 -11.81
CA LEU A 346 18.99 13.09 -12.85
C LEU A 346 19.36 14.58 -12.99
N ASP A 347 19.60 15.26 -11.88
CA ASP A 347 20.09 16.65 -11.88
C ASP A 347 21.40 16.78 -12.66
N ALA A 348 22.39 15.95 -12.31
CA ALA A 348 23.68 15.92 -13.01
C ALA A 348 23.54 15.48 -14.49
N TYR A 349 22.65 14.52 -14.75
CA TYR A 349 22.37 13.99 -16.08
C TYR A 349 21.81 15.07 -17.03
N LEU A 350 20.96 15.97 -16.51
CA LEU A 350 20.31 17.02 -17.31
C LEU A 350 21.17 18.28 -17.51
N LEU A 351 22.31 18.40 -16.83
CA LEU A 351 23.30 19.44 -17.08
C LEU A 351 24.17 19.13 -18.32
N ASP A 352 24.21 17.87 -18.75
CA ASP A 352 24.83 17.45 -20.00
C ASP A 352 23.88 17.73 -21.18
N THR A 353 24.33 18.54 -22.14
CA THR A 353 23.49 19.00 -23.26
C THR A 353 22.94 17.85 -24.09
N ASP A 354 23.78 16.87 -24.46
CA ASP A 354 23.38 15.75 -25.32
C ASP A 354 22.32 14.88 -24.62
N ARG A 355 22.49 14.68 -23.31
CA ARG A 355 21.56 13.94 -22.46
C ARG A 355 20.27 14.70 -22.18
N SER A 356 20.34 16.01 -22.01
CA SER A 356 19.14 16.85 -21.88
C SER A 356 18.28 16.79 -23.14
N ASP A 357 18.92 16.84 -24.31
CA ASP A 357 18.30 16.71 -25.62
C ASP A 357 17.69 15.32 -25.81
N TRP A 358 18.41 14.27 -25.39
CA TRP A 358 17.88 12.91 -25.38
C TRP A 358 16.67 12.78 -24.45
N TYR A 359 16.75 13.30 -23.23
CA TYR A 359 15.67 13.27 -22.26
C TYR A 359 14.39 13.88 -22.82
N LEU A 360 14.49 15.04 -23.48
CA LEU A 360 13.36 15.74 -24.11
C LEU A 360 12.69 14.93 -25.24
N ARG A 361 13.42 14.01 -25.88
CA ARG A 361 12.88 13.10 -26.91
C ARG A 361 12.39 11.76 -26.34
N SER A 362 12.87 11.38 -25.16
CA SER A 362 12.58 10.10 -24.50
C SER A 362 11.26 10.07 -23.73
N SER A 363 10.92 8.95 -23.08
CA SER A 363 9.73 8.86 -22.22
C SER A 363 9.75 9.80 -20.99
N GLY A 364 10.93 10.30 -20.58
CA GLY A 364 11.09 11.10 -19.36
C GLY A 364 10.76 10.33 -18.06
N VAL A 365 10.61 11.06 -16.97
CA VAL A 365 10.10 10.50 -15.69
C VAL A 365 8.57 10.58 -15.63
N CYS A 366 7.93 9.69 -14.86
CA CYS A 366 6.48 9.75 -14.64
C CYS A 366 6.08 11.00 -13.86
N LEU A 367 4.81 11.42 -13.92
CA LEU A 367 4.36 12.67 -13.32
C LEU A 367 4.55 12.70 -11.80
N GLN A 368 4.36 11.58 -11.10
CA GLN A 368 4.66 11.48 -9.68
C GLN A 368 6.14 11.74 -9.37
N HIS A 369 7.06 11.16 -10.16
CA HIS A 369 8.49 11.39 -9.98
C HIS A 369 8.94 12.76 -10.50
N ALA A 370 8.31 13.31 -11.53
CA ALA A 370 8.56 14.69 -11.96
C ALA A 370 8.22 15.66 -10.81
N TYR A 371 7.05 15.47 -10.20
CA TYR A 371 6.60 16.26 -9.06
C TYR A 371 7.52 16.14 -7.85
N ALA A 372 7.97 14.94 -7.52
CA ALA A 372 8.92 14.72 -6.43
C ALA A 372 10.31 15.29 -6.75
N ALA A 373 10.77 15.20 -8.00
CA ALA A 373 12.12 15.61 -8.40
C ALA A 373 12.27 17.13 -8.52
N ILE A 374 11.32 17.82 -9.18
CA ILE A 374 11.42 19.25 -9.53
C ILE A 374 11.89 20.15 -8.37
N PRO A 375 11.38 20.03 -7.13
CA PRO A 375 11.85 20.85 -6.00
C PRO A 375 13.31 20.65 -5.58
N HIS A 376 13.93 19.55 -5.99
CA HIS A 376 15.30 19.16 -5.64
C HIS A 376 16.30 19.32 -6.79
N LEU A 377 15.81 19.70 -7.98
CA LEU A 377 16.63 19.93 -9.17
C LEU A 377 17.15 21.38 -9.20
N GLY A 378 18.28 21.58 -9.86
CA GLY A 378 18.73 22.91 -10.27
C GLY A 378 17.75 23.57 -11.25
N GLU A 379 17.83 24.89 -11.39
CA GLU A 379 16.87 25.68 -12.19
C GLU A 379 16.72 25.17 -13.63
N GLN A 380 17.83 24.93 -14.34
CA GLN A 380 17.80 24.43 -15.72
C GLN A 380 17.25 22.99 -15.80
N PRO A 381 17.75 21.99 -15.05
CA PRO A 381 17.14 20.65 -14.99
C PRO A 381 15.65 20.66 -14.64
N ALA A 382 15.21 21.49 -13.68
CA ALA A 382 13.80 21.62 -13.30
C ALA A 382 12.92 22.11 -14.47
N LEU A 383 13.41 23.10 -15.24
CA LEU A 383 12.73 23.58 -16.45
C LEU A 383 12.59 22.47 -17.50
N ILE A 384 13.65 21.70 -17.75
CA ILE A 384 13.65 20.59 -18.73
C ILE A 384 12.64 19.50 -18.33
N VAL A 385 12.65 19.07 -17.06
CA VAL A 385 11.70 18.07 -16.56
C VAL A 385 10.26 18.58 -16.66
N THR A 386 10.03 19.85 -16.30
CA THR A 386 8.70 20.48 -16.37
C THR A 386 8.20 20.58 -17.81
N ASP A 387 9.04 21.00 -18.75
CA ASP A 387 8.68 21.12 -20.17
C ASP A 387 8.36 19.75 -20.78
N ARG A 388 9.18 18.74 -20.48
CA ARG A 388 8.91 17.37 -20.93
C ARG A 388 7.58 16.85 -20.38
N ALA A 389 7.34 17.03 -19.07
CA ALA A 389 6.09 16.59 -18.44
C ALA A 389 4.87 17.27 -19.06
N LYS A 390 4.94 18.59 -19.32
CA LYS A 390 3.86 19.34 -20.00
C LYS A 390 3.62 18.86 -21.43
N THR A 391 4.69 18.57 -22.17
CA THR A 391 4.62 18.03 -23.54
C THR A 391 3.94 16.66 -23.55
N LEU A 392 4.35 15.76 -22.65
CA LEU A 392 3.73 14.43 -22.50
C LEU A 392 2.26 14.54 -22.12
N ILE A 393 1.92 15.39 -21.14
CA ILE A 393 0.52 15.67 -20.77
C ILE A 393 -0.28 16.15 -21.98
N ALA A 394 0.21 17.12 -22.73
CA ALA A 394 -0.52 17.68 -23.87
C ALA A 394 -0.77 16.63 -24.96
N ARG A 395 0.24 15.81 -25.28
CA ARG A 395 0.11 14.71 -26.25
C ARG A 395 -0.91 13.67 -25.77
N THR A 396 -0.79 13.19 -24.54
CA THR A 396 -1.70 12.18 -24.00
C THR A 396 -3.12 12.72 -23.86
N MET A 397 -3.29 13.98 -23.42
CA MET A 397 -4.60 14.63 -23.37
C MET A 397 -5.28 14.65 -24.74
N TRP A 398 -4.54 14.98 -25.81
CA TRP A 398 -5.08 14.96 -27.17
C TRP A 398 -5.59 13.57 -27.56
N GLY A 399 -4.81 12.50 -27.29
CA GLY A 399 -5.25 11.14 -27.58
C GLY A 399 -6.46 10.71 -26.74
N LEU A 400 -6.57 11.15 -25.48
CA LEU A 400 -7.77 10.92 -24.66
C LEU A 400 -9.00 11.67 -25.21
N ASP A 401 -8.84 12.93 -25.62
CA ASP A 401 -9.90 13.72 -26.26
C ASP A 401 -10.39 13.02 -27.54
N GLU A 402 -9.47 12.49 -28.35
CA GLU A 402 -9.79 11.77 -29.58
C GLU A 402 -10.51 10.44 -29.31
N ALA A 403 -10.05 9.66 -28.33
CA ALA A 403 -10.70 8.42 -27.91
C ALA A 403 -12.14 8.68 -27.46
N ILE A 404 -12.37 9.74 -26.68
CA ILE A 404 -13.71 10.14 -26.21
C ILE A 404 -14.57 10.65 -27.38
N ARG A 405 -13.99 11.42 -28.31
CA ARG A 405 -14.71 11.92 -29.49
C ARG A 405 -15.25 10.76 -30.33
N LYS A 406 -14.42 9.76 -30.63
CA LYS A 406 -14.79 8.62 -31.50
C LYS A 406 -15.85 7.68 -30.92
N VAL A 407 -16.08 7.72 -29.61
CA VAL A 407 -17.19 7.00 -28.96
C VAL A 407 -18.55 7.62 -29.33
N SER A 408 -18.58 8.92 -29.63
CA SER A 408 -19.82 9.64 -29.96
C SER A 408 -20.48 9.09 -31.21
N TRP A 409 -21.82 9.07 -31.21
CA TRP A 409 -22.60 8.49 -32.30
C TRP A 409 -22.29 9.11 -33.68
N SER A 410 -22.01 10.41 -33.71
CA SER A 410 -21.75 11.16 -34.95
C SER A 410 -20.47 10.78 -35.68
N VAL A 411 -19.49 10.18 -35.00
CA VAL A 411 -18.18 9.84 -35.61
C VAL A 411 -17.75 8.40 -35.37
N ARG A 412 -18.67 7.54 -34.87
CA ARG A 412 -18.40 6.13 -34.57
C ARG A 412 -18.00 5.28 -35.79
N TYR A 413 -18.30 5.74 -37.00
CA TYR A 413 -17.91 5.07 -38.23
C TYR A 413 -16.42 5.25 -38.57
N GLU A 414 -15.74 6.22 -37.93
CA GLU A 414 -14.30 6.39 -38.09
C GLU A 414 -13.56 5.19 -37.49
N PRO A 415 -12.48 4.69 -38.13
CA PRO A 415 -11.76 3.55 -37.61
C PRO A 415 -11.08 3.89 -36.27
N SER A 416 -11.14 2.93 -35.34
CA SER A 416 -10.34 2.95 -34.12
C SER A 416 -8.85 2.82 -34.46
N GLY A 417 -8.02 3.66 -33.86
CA GLY A 417 -6.56 3.65 -33.96
C GLY A 417 -5.91 3.53 -32.58
N GLU A 418 -4.68 4.01 -32.46
CA GLU A 418 -3.89 3.96 -31.22
C GLU A 418 -4.55 4.71 -30.05
N GLU A 419 -5.48 5.64 -30.32
CA GLU A 419 -6.18 6.40 -29.29
C GLU A 419 -6.96 5.52 -28.29
N THR A 420 -7.37 4.30 -28.70
CA THR A 420 -8.09 3.39 -27.80
C THR A 420 -7.26 2.88 -26.64
N GLU A 421 -5.92 2.96 -26.75
CA GLU A 421 -4.98 2.56 -25.69
C GLU A 421 -4.39 3.76 -24.93
N THR A 422 -4.66 5.00 -25.36
CA THR A 422 -4.11 6.21 -24.71
C THR A 422 -4.50 6.34 -23.23
N TRP A 423 -5.62 5.74 -22.81
CA TRP A 423 -5.98 5.70 -21.38
C TRP A 423 -4.97 4.89 -20.56
N ARG A 424 -4.40 3.79 -21.09
CA ARG A 424 -3.32 3.04 -20.44
C ARG A 424 -2.05 3.88 -20.39
N GLU A 425 -1.74 4.58 -21.47
CA GLU A 425 -0.61 5.52 -21.52
C GLU A 425 -0.75 6.64 -20.47
N ALA A 426 -1.96 7.16 -20.26
CA ALA A 426 -2.23 8.18 -19.24
C ALA A 426 -2.02 7.65 -17.82
N VAL A 427 -2.41 6.40 -17.56
CA VAL A 427 -2.12 5.71 -16.30
C VAL A 427 -0.59 5.58 -16.11
N VAL A 428 0.10 5.03 -17.11
CA VAL A 428 1.57 4.84 -17.11
C VAL A 428 2.31 6.17 -16.96
N LEU A 429 1.87 7.23 -17.64
CA LEU A 429 2.45 8.56 -17.52
C LEU A 429 2.33 9.09 -16.09
N THR A 430 1.20 8.84 -15.43
CA THR A 430 0.94 9.33 -14.07
C THR A 430 1.79 8.62 -13.02
N VAL A 431 1.75 7.28 -13.00
CA VAL A 431 2.33 6.46 -11.91
C VAL A 431 3.61 5.72 -12.31
N GLY A 432 4.01 5.81 -13.57
CA GLY A 432 5.16 5.10 -14.14
C GLY A 432 4.79 3.72 -14.69
N ARG A 433 5.64 3.21 -15.59
CA ARG A 433 5.46 1.90 -16.25
C ARG A 433 5.55 0.72 -15.28
N GLY A 434 6.08 0.93 -14.07
CA GLY A 434 6.06 -0.05 -12.97
C GLY A 434 4.66 -0.54 -12.59
N VAL A 435 3.60 0.21 -12.93
CA VAL A 435 2.21 -0.22 -12.78
C VAL A 435 1.88 -1.48 -13.59
N LEU A 436 2.61 -1.71 -14.70
CA LEU A 436 2.43 -2.86 -15.59
C LEU A 436 3.23 -4.10 -15.17
N CYS A 437 4.27 -3.92 -14.35
CA CYS A 437 4.96 -5.06 -13.72
C CYS A 437 4.21 -5.48 -12.46
N SER A 438 4.46 -6.67 -11.92
CA SER A 438 3.75 -7.23 -10.76
C SER A 438 4.27 -6.83 -9.39
N ASP A 439 5.44 -6.18 -9.27
CA ASP A 439 6.07 -5.90 -7.97
C ASP A 439 6.36 -4.41 -7.80
N TRP A 440 5.48 -3.61 -7.17
CA TRP A 440 5.82 -2.20 -6.90
C TRP A 440 5.07 -1.49 -5.75
N LEU A 441 5.79 -0.54 -5.15
CA LEU A 441 5.64 0.15 -3.86
C LEU A 441 4.22 0.52 -3.40
N ALA A 442 4.00 0.31 -2.09
CA ALA A 442 3.01 1.05 -1.32
C ALA A 442 3.23 2.56 -1.50
N PRO A 443 2.17 3.40 -1.56
CA PRO A 443 2.34 4.84 -1.59
C PRO A 443 3.25 5.24 -0.42
N VAL A 444 4.30 6.01 -0.70
CA VAL A 444 5.04 6.73 0.33
C VAL A 444 3.98 7.60 1.02
N LEU A 445 3.54 7.18 2.21
CA LEU A 445 2.78 8.06 3.08
C LEU A 445 3.63 9.31 3.19
N GLN A 446 3.07 10.45 2.77
CA GLN A 446 3.70 11.75 3.03
C GLN A 446 4.15 11.71 4.49
N ARG A 447 5.47 11.81 4.73
CA ARG A 447 5.97 11.96 6.10
C ARG A 447 5.11 13.05 6.73
N PRO A 448 4.42 12.80 7.86
CA PRO A 448 3.81 13.91 8.57
C PRO A 448 4.92 14.93 8.74
N GLU A 449 4.72 16.15 8.21
CA GLU A 449 5.63 17.25 8.44
C GLU A 449 5.91 17.23 9.93
N ARG A 450 7.18 16.99 10.30
CA ARG A 450 7.58 17.15 11.69
C ARG A 450 7.27 18.61 12.00
N ALA A 451 6.21 18.85 12.76
CA ALA A 451 5.97 20.16 13.35
C ALA A 451 7.26 20.51 14.10
N VAL A 452 7.97 21.51 13.59
CA VAL A 452 9.16 22.09 14.22
C VAL A 452 8.73 22.84 15.47
#